data_AF-A0A549SN20-F1
#
_entry.id   AF-A0A549SN20-F1
#
_cell.length_a   1.000
_cell.length_b   1.000
_cell.length_c   1.000
_cell.angle_alpha   90.00
_cell.angle_beta   90.00
_cell.angle_gamma   90.00
#
_symmetry.space_group_name_H-M   'P 1'
#
loop_
_entity.id
_entity.type
_entity.pdbx_description
1 polymer ?
#
loop_
_entity_poly.entity_id
_entity_poly.type
_entity_poly.pdbx_seq_one_letter_code
_entity_poly.pdbx_strand_id
1 'polypeptide(L)'
;MKFLEQPPRFLFFTGKGGVGKTSIACATAIALAEAGRRVLLVSTDPASNVAQVFGTIIGNRMTDIPGASGLSALEIDPQAAAQAYRDRIVGPVRGLLPDAVVKGIEEQLSGACTTEIAAFDEFTALLVDSALTANYDHIVFDTAPTGHTIRLLQLPGAWSGFLESGKGDATCLGPLAGLDKQRAQYGRAVEALADAERTRLVLVARAQRSALNEIARTHKELAAIGIAQQYLVINGLLPEEEAKQDSLAAAIYEREQAALRALPAELAALPCDRVALRPFNLVGLDALRQLLGATPSPANASEDEPIALDAPSLSELVDAIAADGHGLVMLMGKGGVGKTTLAAAVAVELARRGLPVHLTTSDPAAHLSETLHGSLEHLKVSRIDPHAETERYRREILAAKGAELDAAGRALLEEDLRSPCTEEIAVFQAFSRIIREAGESFVVMDTAPTGHTLLLLDATGAYHREVARQLDAKGAHYTTPMMQLQNPKQTKVLLATLAETTPVLEAAGLQADLRRAGIEPWAWIINNSVAAARPHSPLLRQRARNETREIDAVAATHARRYAIVPLLKEEPVGVTRLLELAGHAIEAA
;
A
#
# COMPACT_ATOMS: atom_id res chain seq x y z
N MET A 1 0.12 -19.52 -21.53
CA MET A 1 0.93 -18.64 -20.64
C MET A 1 1.74 -19.55 -19.75
N LYS A 2 3.04 -19.29 -19.61
CA LYS A 2 3.99 -20.15 -18.89
C LYS A 2 3.56 -20.41 -17.46
N PHE A 3 3.02 -19.40 -16.77
CA PHE A 3 2.59 -19.57 -15.37
C PHE A 3 1.39 -20.51 -15.19
N LEU A 4 0.63 -20.81 -16.25
CA LEU A 4 -0.49 -21.75 -16.26
C LEU A 4 -0.10 -23.16 -16.73
N GLU A 5 1.13 -23.36 -17.19
CA GLU A 5 1.59 -24.68 -17.64
C GLU A 5 1.84 -25.57 -16.42
N GLN A 6 1.11 -26.68 -16.32
CA GLN A 6 1.17 -27.64 -15.20
C GLN A 6 1.15 -26.92 -13.82
N PRO A 7 0.07 -26.22 -13.48
CA PRO A 7 -0.01 -25.49 -12.23
C PRO A 7 -0.06 -26.49 -11.07
N PRO A 8 0.67 -26.24 -9.97
CA PRO A 8 0.59 -27.08 -8.79
C PRO A 8 -0.72 -26.82 -8.03
N ARG A 9 -0.88 -27.44 -6.85
CA ARG A 9 -2.11 -27.28 -6.06
C ARG A 9 -2.34 -25.84 -5.61
N PHE A 10 -1.30 -25.10 -5.22
CA PHE A 10 -1.42 -23.74 -4.71
C PHE A 10 -0.78 -22.73 -5.67
N LEU A 11 -1.54 -21.70 -6.02
CA LEU A 11 -1.10 -20.58 -6.84
C LEU A 11 -1.25 -19.30 -6.03
N PHE A 12 -0.18 -18.53 -5.87
CA PHE A 12 -0.19 -17.24 -5.17
C PHE A 12 0.14 -16.11 -6.12
N PHE A 13 -0.59 -15.01 -6.02
CA PHE A 13 -0.31 -13.79 -6.78
C PHE A 13 0.21 -12.71 -5.84
N THR A 14 1.32 -12.06 -6.18
CA THR A 14 1.91 -11.00 -5.35
C THR A 14 2.43 -9.84 -6.18
N GLY A 15 2.55 -8.67 -5.56
CA GLY A 15 2.91 -7.42 -6.19
C GLY A 15 2.20 -6.22 -5.57
N LYS A 16 2.67 -5.01 -5.90
CA LYS A 16 2.12 -3.75 -5.35
C LYS A 16 0.61 -3.60 -5.64
N GLY A 17 -0.05 -2.71 -4.89
CA GLY A 17 -1.47 -2.36 -5.14
C GLY A 17 -1.69 -1.91 -6.59
N GLY A 18 -2.83 -2.28 -7.18
CA GLY A 18 -3.23 -1.83 -8.54
C GLY A 18 -2.52 -2.49 -9.73
N VAL A 19 -1.57 -3.42 -9.54
CA VAL A 19 -0.91 -4.09 -10.70
C VAL A 19 -1.79 -5.12 -11.42
N GLY A 20 -2.96 -5.44 -10.87
CA GLY A 20 -3.91 -6.41 -11.44
C GLY A 20 -3.78 -7.84 -10.91
N LYS A 21 -3.26 -8.03 -9.68
CA LYS A 21 -3.16 -9.34 -9.02
C LYS A 21 -4.49 -10.09 -9.02
N THR A 22 -5.52 -9.48 -8.44
CA THR A 22 -6.86 -10.06 -8.33
C THR A 22 -7.46 -10.37 -9.69
N SER A 23 -7.31 -9.48 -10.67
CA SER A 23 -7.81 -9.74 -12.02
C SER A 23 -7.13 -10.94 -12.69
N ILE A 24 -5.81 -11.07 -12.55
CA ILE A 24 -5.07 -12.22 -13.10
C ILE A 24 -5.41 -13.49 -12.33
N ALA A 25 -5.56 -13.42 -11.00
CA ALA A 25 -5.98 -14.53 -10.16
C ALA A 25 -7.38 -15.03 -10.54
N CYS A 26 -8.36 -14.12 -10.70
CA CYS A 26 -9.70 -14.45 -11.15
C CYS A 26 -9.70 -15.06 -12.57
N ALA A 27 -8.97 -14.46 -13.52
CA ALA A 27 -8.87 -14.99 -14.88
C ALA A 27 -8.18 -16.37 -14.92
N THR A 28 -7.19 -16.59 -14.06
CA THR A 28 -6.53 -17.88 -13.85
C THR A 28 -7.52 -18.92 -13.33
N ALA A 29 -8.28 -18.56 -12.30
CA ALA A 29 -9.25 -19.46 -11.70
C ALA A 29 -10.34 -19.87 -12.69
N ILE A 30 -10.82 -18.93 -13.52
CA ILE A 30 -11.75 -19.21 -14.63
C ILE A 30 -11.11 -20.15 -15.66
N ALA A 31 -9.89 -19.86 -16.12
CA ALA A 31 -9.22 -20.67 -17.13
C ALA A 31 -8.99 -22.12 -16.66
N LEU A 32 -8.67 -22.32 -15.38
CA LEU A 32 -8.51 -23.65 -14.79
C LEU A 32 -9.86 -24.37 -14.65
N ALA A 33 -10.91 -23.67 -14.23
CA ALA A 33 -12.26 -24.22 -14.14
C ALA A 33 -12.81 -24.64 -15.52
N GLU A 34 -12.59 -23.82 -16.55
CA GLU A 34 -12.95 -24.13 -17.94
C GLU A 34 -12.13 -25.29 -18.53
N ALA A 35 -10.92 -25.54 -17.99
CA ALA A 35 -10.14 -26.74 -18.29
C ALA A 35 -10.63 -27.99 -17.52
N GLY A 36 -11.78 -27.91 -16.83
CA GLY A 36 -12.41 -29.02 -16.12
C GLY A 36 -11.85 -29.29 -14.73
N ARG A 37 -11.11 -28.33 -14.14
CA ARG A 37 -10.58 -28.44 -12.77
C ARG A 37 -11.55 -27.88 -11.75
N ARG A 38 -11.51 -28.40 -10.53
CA ARG A 38 -12.19 -27.80 -9.37
C ARG A 38 -11.25 -26.80 -8.73
N VAL A 39 -11.68 -25.54 -8.66
CA VAL A 39 -10.83 -24.42 -8.26
C VAL A 39 -11.47 -23.65 -7.11
N LEU A 40 -10.68 -23.36 -6.08
CA LEU A 40 -11.05 -22.42 -5.02
C LEU A 40 -10.24 -21.14 -5.18
N LEU A 41 -10.90 -20.02 -5.43
CA LEU A 41 -10.30 -18.69 -5.37
C LEU A 41 -10.41 -18.14 -3.94
N VAL A 42 -9.32 -17.65 -3.39
CA VAL A 42 -9.24 -17.11 -2.03
C VAL A 42 -8.74 -15.67 -2.12
N SER A 43 -9.54 -14.75 -1.59
CA SER A 43 -9.14 -13.36 -1.38
C SER A 43 -8.77 -13.14 0.07
N THR A 44 -7.64 -12.48 0.29
CA THR A 44 -7.19 -12.02 1.62
C THR A 44 -6.88 -10.51 1.63
N ASP A 45 -7.17 -9.82 0.52
CA ASP A 45 -6.96 -8.38 0.42
C ASP A 45 -8.03 -7.67 1.28
N PRO A 46 -7.66 -6.81 2.25
CA PRO A 46 -8.63 -6.02 3.01
C PRO A 46 -9.47 -5.09 2.13
N ALA A 47 -9.02 -4.77 0.91
CA ALA A 47 -9.77 -4.05 -0.09
C ALA A 47 -10.22 -4.97 -1.24
N SER A 48 -10.46 -6.25 -0.94
CA SER A 48 -10.91 -7.27 -1.90
C SER A 48 -12.03 -6.72 -2.78
N ASN A 49 -11.86 -6.88 -4.08
CA ASN A 49 -12.88 -6.58 -5.06
C ASN A 49 -13.36 -7.83 -5.80
N VAL A 50 -13.06 -9.04 -5.29
CA VAL A 50 -13.41 -10.31 -5.94
C VAL A 50 -14.93 -10.42 -6.13
N ALA A 51 -15.71 -10.08 -5.11
CA ALA A 51 -17.17 -10.03 -5.18
C ALA A 51 -17.66 -9.11 -6.33
N GLN A 52 -17.07 -7.91 -6.43
CA GLN A 52 -17.40 -6.95 -7.47
C GLN A 52 -16.99 -7.45 -8.86
N VAL A 53 -15.79 -8.04 -8.98
CA VAL A 53 -15.23 -8.58 -10.22
C VAL A 53 -16.10 -9.70 -10.78
N PHE A 54 -16.66 -10.56 -9.94
CA PHE A 54 -17.62 -11.60 -10.37
C PHE A 54 -19.08 -11.13 -10.41
N GLY A 55 -19.40 -9.96 -9.87
CA GLY A 55 -20.77 -9.46 -9.77
C GLY A 55 -21.65 -10.31 -8.83
N THR A 56 -21.06 -10.95 -7.82
CA THR A 56 -21.76 -11.81 -6.85
C THR A 56 -21.26 -11.56 -5.43
N ILE A 57 -22.10 -11.81 -4.44
CA ILE A 57 -21.72 -11.65 -3.02
C ILE A 57 -20.81 -12.81 -2.63
N ILE A 58 -19.63 -12.48 -2.13
CA ILE A 58 -18.63 -13.43 -1.62
C ILE A 58 -18.26 -12.97 -0.22
N GLY A 59 -18.03 -13.91 0.69
CA GLY A 59 -17.67 -13.62 2.07
C GLY A 59 -16.88 -14.77 2.67
N ASN A 60 -16.93 -14.92 3.99
CA ASN A 60 -16.20 -15.94 4.74
C ASN A 60 -16.73 -17.39 4.60
N ARG A 61 -17.52 -17.66 3.55
CA ARG A 61 -18.01 -18.99 3.21
C ARG A 61 -17.68 -19.26 1.75
N MET A 62 -17.31 -20.51 1.46
CA MET A 62 -17.09 -20.97 0.09
C MET A 62 -18.40 -20.84 -0.70
N THR A 63 -18.35 -20.04 -1.76
CA THR A 63 -19.50 -19.71 -2.60
C THR A 63 -19.18 -20.04 -4.05
N ASP A 64 -20.03 -20.82 -4.71
CA ASP A 64 -19.86 -21.12 -6.13
C ASP A 64 -20.08 -19.87 -6.99
N ILE A 65 -19.23 -19.70 -8.02
CA ILE A 65 -19.29 -18.55 -8.91
C ILE A 65 -20.29 -18.82 -10.05
N PRO A 66 -21.40 -18.06 -10.15
CA PRO A 66 -22.37 -18.22 -11.22
C PRO A 66 -21.71 -18.00 -12.59
N GLY A 67 -21.92 -18.94 -13.52
CA GLY A 67 -21.37 -18.85 -14.88
C GLY A 67 -19.94 -19.37 -15.08
N ALA A 68 -19.30 -19.89 -14.01
CA ALA A 68 -18.00 -20.57 -14.05
C ALA A 68 -18.08 -21.91 -13.30
N SER A 69 -18.53 -22.96 -13.99
CA SER A 69 -18.68 -24.31 -13.39
C SER A 69 -17.35 -24.83 -12.86
N GLY A 70 -17.33 -25.34 -11.63
CA GLY A 70 -16.12 -25.84 -10.97
C GLY A 70 -15.30 -24.78 -10.24
N LEU A 71 -15.73 -23.50 -10.25
CA LEU A 71 -15.10 -22.42 -9.50
C LEU A 71 -15.92 -22.03 -8.28
N SER A 72 -15.30 -22.09 -7.11
CA SER A 72 -15.81 -21.48 -5.88
C SER A 72 -14.87 -20.35 -5.43
N ALA A 73 -15.38 -19.41 -4.64
CA ALA A 73 -14.60 -18.33 -4.05
C ALA A 73 -14.84 -18.20 -2.55
N LEU A 74 -13.82 -17.71 -1.85
CA LEU A 74 -13.82 -17.41 -0.41
C LEU A 74 -13.13 -16.06 -0.21
N GLU A 75 -13.73 -15.21 0.62
CA GLU A 75 -13.13 -13.94 1.02
C GLU A 75 -12.86 -13.95 2.52
N ILE A 76 -11.58 -13.79 2.88
CA ILE A 76 -11.11 -13.67 4.26
C ILE A 76 -10.93 -12.18 4.52
N ASP A 77 -11.83 -11.59 5.31
CA ASP A 77 -11.67 -10.23 5.81
C ASP A 77 -10.62 -10.22 6.93
N PRO A 78 -9.45 -9.58 6.74
CA PRO A 78 -8.40 -9.52 7.76
C PRO A 78 -8.84 -8.83 9.05
N GLN A 79 -9.74 -7.83 8.96
CA GLN A 79 -10.26 -7.13 10.14
C GLN A 79 -11.24 -8.01 10.92
N ALA A 80 -12.10 -8.75 10.23
CA ALA A 80 -12.95 -9.74 10.87
C ALA A 80 -12.12 -10.87 11.50
N ALA A 81 -11.07 -11.33 10.82
CA ALA A 81 -10.13 -12.31 11.37
C ALA A 81 -9.42 -11.78 12.62
N ALA A 82 -8.92 -10.53 12.58
CA ALA A 82 -8.32 -9.86 13.73
C ALA A 82 -9.31 -9.74 14.90
N GLN A 83 -10.56 -9.38 14.62
CA GLN A 83 -11.61 -9.30 15.63
C GLN A 83 -11.88 -10.67 16.26
N ALA A 84 -12.04 -11.72 15.45
CA ALA A 84 -12.25 -13.08 15.94
C ALA A 84 -11.05 -13.57 16.77
N TYR A 85 -9.83 -13.24 16.33
CA TYR A 85 -8.59 -13.53 17.06
C TYR A 85 -8.56 -12.81 18.42
N ARG A 86 -8.91 -11.52 18.46
CA ARG A 86 -9.07 -10.74 19.70
C ARG A 86 -10.10 -11.35 20.62
N ASP A 87 -11.30 -11.65 20.12
CA ASP A 87 -12.38 -12.21 20.92
C ASP A 87 -12.03 -13.61 21.46
N ARG A 88 -11.25 -14.41 20.72
CA ARG A 88 -10.74 -15.70 21.20
C ARG A 88 -9.80 -15.56 22.40
N ILE A 89 -8.97 -14.50 22.43
CA ILE A 89 -8.02 -14.25 23.52
C ILE A 89 -8.69 -13.55 24.70
N VAL A 90 -9.51 -12.54 24.41
CA VAL A 90 -10.09 -11.64 25.41
C VAL A 90 -11.40 -12.20 25.99
N GLY A 91 -12.19 -12.92 25.19
CA GLY A 91 -13.46 -13.52 25.59
C GLY A 91 -13.39 -14.33 26.89
N PRO A 92 -12.39 -15.23 27.07
CA PRO A 92 -12.24 -16.00 28.31
C PRO A 92 -11.94 -15.16 29.56
N VAL A 93 -11.38 -13.95 29.41
CA VAL A 93 -11.00 -13.08 30.55
C VAL A 93 -12.00 -11.94 30.80
N ARG A 94 -12.95 -11.69 29.88
CA ARG A 94 -14.04 -10.72 30.08
C ARG A 94 -14.89 -11.12 31.29
N GLY A 95 -15.06 -10.20 32.23
CA GLY A 95 -15.79 -10.43 33.48
C GLY A 95 -15.00 -11.15 34.57
N LEU A 96 -13.77 -11.61 34.28
CA LEU A 96 -12.84 -12.19 35.28
C LEU A 96 -11.76 -11.20 35.71
N LEU A 97 -11.31 -10.34 34.79
CA LEU A 97 -10.33 -9.29 35.05
C LEU A 97 -11.00 -7.91 35.11
N PRO A 98 -10.38 -6.91 35.77
CA PRO A 98 -10.88 -5.53 35.76
C PRO A 98 -10.98 -4.98 34.33
N ASP A 99 -12.03 -4.21 34.04
CA ASP A 99 -12.30 -3.67 32.70
C ASP A 99 -11.12 -2.88 32.12
N ALA A 100 -10.37 -2.16 32.97
CA ALA A 100 -9.18 -1.43 32.55
C ALA A 100 -8.06 -2.35 32.03
N VAL A 101 -7.91 -3.55 32.60
CA VAL A 101 -6.92 -4.54 32.18
C VAL A 101 -7.37 -5.19 30.88
N VAL A 102 -8.64 -5.58 30.79
CA VAL A 102 -9.25 -6.13 29.57
C VAL A 102 -9.08 -5.17 28.40
N LYS A 103 -9.39 -3.89 28.62
CA LYS A 103 -9.23 -2.83 27.62
C LYS A 103 -7.77 -2.64 27.19
N GLY A 104 -6.82 -2.74 28.12
CA GLY A 104 -5.39 -2.70 27.79
C GLY A 104 -4.95 -3.85 26.88
N ILE A 105 -5.45 -5.07 27.12
CA ILE A 105 -5.18 -6.24 26.27
C ILE A 105 -5.83 -6.07 24.89
N GLU A 106 -7.07 -5.58 24.84
CA GLU A 106 -7.76 -5.29 23.57
C GLU A 106 -7.00 -4.25 22.73
N GLU A 107 -6.47 -3.21 23.37
CA GLU A 107 -5.67 -2.18 22.71
C GLU A 107 -4.36 -2.76 22.14
N GLN A 108 -3.66 -3.62 22.89
CA GLN A 108 -2.44 -4.30 22.43
C GLN A 108 -2.68 -5.21 21.21
N LEU A 109 -3.84 -5.85 21.14
CA LEU A 109 -4.21 -6.75 20.04
C LEU A 109 -4.90 -6.02 18.87
N SER A 110 -4.95 -4.68 18.87
CA SER A 110 -5.64 -3.90 17.83
C SER A 110 -4.71 -3.33 16.76
N GLY A 111 -3.41 -3.54 16.88
CA GLY A 111 -2.42 -3.05 15.90
C GLY A 111 -2.38 -3.86 14.60
N ALA A 112 -1.78 -3.28 13.56
CA ALA A 112 -1.63 -3.89 12.23
C ALA A 112 -0.92 -5.26 12.26
N CYS A 113 0.03 -5.46 13.19
CA CYS A 113 0.70 -6.75 13.39
C CYS A 113 -0.28 -7.87 13.76
N THR A 114 -1.30 -7.58 14.58
CA THR A 114 -2.32 -8.58 14.95
C THR A 114 -3.20 -8.93 13.77
N THR A 115 -3.57 -7.94 12.94
CA THR A 115 -4.31 -8.16 11.71
C THR A 115 -3.55 -9.05 10.74
N GLU A 116 -2.24 -8.83 10.56
CA GLU A 116 -1.41 -9.68 9.71
C GLU A 116 -1.30 -11.11 10.23
N ILE A 117 -1.09 -11.30 11.54
CA ILE A 117 -1.02 -12.63 12.16
C ILE A 117 -2.37 -13.36 12.03
N ALA A 118 -3.48 -12.67 12.28
CA ALA A 118 -4.82 -13.28 12.19
C ALA A 118 -5.17 -13.68 10.75
N ALA A 119 -4.85 -12.83 9.76
CA ALA A 119 -4.99 -13.18 8.35
C ALA A 119 -4.12 -14.38 7.96
N PHE A 120 -2.91 -14.48 8.53
CA PHE A 120 -2.03 -15.63 8.32
C PHE A 120 -2.53 -16.92 8.98
N ASP A 121 -3.24 -16.85 10.12
CA ASP A 121 -3.85 -18.02 10.79
C ASP A 121 -4.92 -18.66 9.86
N GLU A 122 -5.80 -17.85 9.29
CA GLU A 122 -6.81 -18.28 8.29
C GLU A 122 -6.15 -18.87 7.04
N PHE A 123 -5.09 -18.22 6.56
CA PHE A 123 -4.30 -18.69 5.43
C PHE A 123 -3.63 -20.05 5.69
N THR A 124 -3.08 -20.23 6.89
CA THR A 124 -2.43 -21.47 7.33
C THR A 124 -3.43 -22.62 7.36
N ALA A 125 -4.66 -22.37 7.80
CA ALA A 125 -5.73 -23.37 7.79
C ALA A 125 -6.00 -23.87 6.36
N LEU A 126 -6.04 -23.00 5.35
CA LEU A 126 -6.26 -23.42 3.96
C LEU A 126 -5.11 -24.22 3.34
N LEU A 127 -3.86 -23.96 3.78
CA LEU A 127 -2.69 -24.68 3.27
C LEU A 127 -2.50 -26.07 3.91
N VAL A 128 -2.94 -26.22 5.16
CA VAL A 128 -2.63 -27.39 6.00
C VAL A 128 -3.86 -28.27 6.25
N ASP A 129 -5.06 -27.71 6.29
CA ASP A 129 -6.30 -28.47 6.48
C ASP A 129 -6.80 -29.04 5.16
N SER A 130 -6.46 -30.32 4.94
CA SER A 130 -6.88 -31.05 3.76
C SER A 130 -8.39 -31.25 3.69
N ALA A 131 -9.15 -31.23 4.79
CA ALA A 131 -10.58 -31.50 4.76
C ALA A 131 -11.36 -30.33 4.13
N LEU A 132 -10.99 -29.09 4.46
CA LEU A 132 -11.60 -27.89 3.89
C LEU A 132 -11.35 -27.79 2.39
N THR A 133 -10.19 -28.25 1.93
CA THR A 133 -9.72 -28.02 0.56
C THR A 133 -9.59 -29.29 -0.29
N ALA A 134 -9.99 -30.46 0.23
CA ALA A 134 -9.85 -31.77 -0.43
C ALA A 134 -10.55 -31.85 -1.79
N ASN A 135 -11.66 -31.12 -1.93
CA ASN A 135 -12.49 -31.16 -3.12
C ASN A 135 -12.00 -30.25 -4.25
N TYR A 136 -10.86 -29.58 -4.07
CA TYR A 136 -10.30 -28.67 -5.07
C TYR A 136 -8.97 -29.20 -5.58
N ASP A 137 -8.81 -29.15 -6.90
CA ASP A 137 -7.57 -29.53 -7.58
C ASP A 137 -6.55 -28.39 -7.48
N HIS A 138 -7.03 -27.14 -7.53
CA HIS A 138 -6.22 -25.93 -7.36
C HIS A 138 -6.85 -24.94 -6.37
N ILE A 139 -6.01 -24.27 -5.61
CA ILE A 139 -6.37 -23.14 -4.76
C ILE A 139 -5.57 -21.93 -5.20
N VAL A 140 -6.27 -20.87 -5.57
CA VAL A 140 -5.70 -19.64 -6.13
C VAL A 140 -5.87 -18.54 -5.09
N PHE A 141 -4.76 -17.93 -4.67
CA PHE A 141 -4.75 -16.83 -3.72
C PHE A 141 -4.37 -15.54 -4.45
N ASP A 142 -5.22 -14.51 -4.35
CA ASP A 142 -5.00 -13.24 -5.05
C ASP A 142 -3.93 -12.34 -4.42
N THR A 143 -3.51 -12.70 -3.21
CA THR A 143 -2.45 -12.05 -2.43
C THR A 143 -1.57 -13.12 -1.78
N ALA A 144 -0.27 -12.89 -1.76
CA ALA A 144 0.68 -13.73 -1.03
C ALA A 144 1.09 -13.06 0.29
N PRO A 145 1.43 -13.84 1.34
CA PRO A 145 1.99 -13.29 2.56
C PRO A 145 3.32 -12.59 2.28
N THR A 146 3.62 -11.53 3.03
CA THR A 146 4.87 -10.79 2.86
C THR A 146 6.07 -11.58 3.41
N GLY A 147 7.27 -11.29 2.91
CA GLY A 147 8.51 -11.85 3.46
C GLY A 147 8.70 -11.50 4.94
N HIS A 148 8.20 -10.34 5.39
CA HIS A 148 8.21 -9.94 6.80
C HIS A 148 7.33 -10.87 7.65
N THR A 149 6.07 -11.06 7.26
CA THR A 149 5.13 -11.94 7.96
C THR A 149 5.66 -13.38 8.03
N ILE A 150 6.22 -13.90 6.93
CA ILE A 150 6.80 -15.26 6.93
C ILE A 150 8.02 -15.35 7.85
N ARG A 151 8.92 -14.35 7.84
CA ARG A 151 10.11 -14.32 8.71
C ARG A 151 9.73 -14.26 10.19
N LEU A 152 8.76 -13.43 10.56
CA LEU A 152 8.26 -13.34 11.94
C LEU A 152 7.83 -14.71 12.49
N LEU A 153 7.21 -15.53 11.64
CA LEU A 153 6.73 -16.85 12.01
C LEU A 153 7.83 -17.92 11.98
N GLN A 154 8.90 -17.71 11.20
CA GLN A 154 10.08 -18.59 11.14
C GLN A 154 11.08 -18.33 12.27
N LEU A 155 11.13 -17.12 12.84
CA LEU A 155 12.14 -16.72 13.82
C LEU A 155 12.00 -17.54 15.12
N PRO A 156 12.99 -18.37 15.50
CA PRO A 156 12.96 -19.11 16.76
C PRO A 156 12.83 -18.17 17.97
N GLY A 157 13.56 -17.05 17.95
CA GLY A 157 13.63 -16.06 19.03
C GLY A 157 12.36 -15.22 19.23
N ALA A 158 11.51 -15.06 18.21
CA ALA A 158 10.20 -14.41 18.36
C ALA A 158 9.28 -15.22 19.31
N TRP A 159 9.56 -16.51 19.47
CA TRP A 159 8.81 -17.42 20.30
C TRP A 159 9.62 -17.95 21.50
N SER A 160 10.96 -18.07 21.40
CA SER A 160 11.81 -18.71 22.42
C SER A 160 12.52 -17.75 23.37
N GLY A 161 13.02 -16.59 22.91
CA GLY A 161 13.73 -15.63 23.76
C GLY A 161 12.83 -14.96 24.81
N PHE A 162 11.53 -14.93 24.55
CA PHE A 162 10.48 -14.40 25.43
C PHE A 162 10.06 -15.37 26.55
N LEU A 163 10.27 -16.68 26.37
CA LEU A 163 9.86 -17.71 27.32
C LEU A 163 10.78 -17.80 28.55
N GLU A 164 12.03 -17.33 28.45
CA GLU A 164 13.03 -17.47 29.51
C GLU A 164 13.14 -16.24 30.43
N SER A 165 12.78 -15.04 29.95
CA SER A 165 12.81 -13.81 30.74
C SER A 165 11.41 -13.24 30.97
N GLY A 166 10.68 -13.76 31.98
CA GLY A 166 9.34 -13.28 32.37
C GLY A 166 9.27 -11.85 32.94
N LYS A 167 9.96 -10.88 32.33
CA LYS A 167 10.06 -9.47 32.76
C LYS A 167 10.11 -8.44 31.61
N GLY A 168 9.70 -8.78 30.39
CA GLY A 168 9.63 -7.82 29.27
C GLY A 168 8.19 -7.48 28.89
N ASP A 169 7.86 -6.19 28.87
CA ASP A 169 6.57 -5.66 28.36
C ASP A 169 6.38 -6.05 26.89
N ALA A 170 5.57 -7.08 26.63
CA ALA A 170 5.21 -7.52 25.29
C ALA A 170 3.94 -6.79 24.81
N THR A 171 4.11 -5.68 24.08
CA THR A 171 2.99 -4.86 23.59
C THR A 171 2.11 -5.57 22.54
N CYS A 172 2.55 -6.69 21.92
CA CYS A 172 1.91 -7.18 20.69
C CYS A 172 1.55 -8.68 20.62
N LEU A 173 1.90 -9.55 21.59
CA LEU A 173 1.87 -11.01 21.35
C LEU A 173 0.92 -11.85 22.24
N GLY A 174 0.26 -11.29 23.24
CA GLY A 174 -0.80 -11.99 23.99
C GLY A 174 -0.38 -13.32 24.70
N PRO A 175 -1.32 -14.06 25.31
CA PRO A 175 -1.02 -15.19 26.20
C PRO A 175 -0.48 -16.45 25.48
N LEU A 176 0.60 -17.02 26.03
CA LEU A 176 1.55 -17.93 25.38
C LEU A 176 1.16 -19.43 25.28
N ALA A 177 0.09 -19.90 25.93
CA ALA A 177 -0.17 -21.35 26.11
C ALA A 177 -0.78 -22.08 24.88
N GLY A 178 -1.23 -21.36 23.84
CA GLY A 178 -1.81 -21.93 22.61
C GLY A 178 -0.83 -22.12 21.46
N LEU A 179 0.42 -21.69 21.63
CA LEU A 179 1.34 -21.40 20.53
C LEU A 179 2.08 -22.62 19.97
N ASP A 180 2.19 -23.74 20.71
CA ASP A 180 2.93 -24.91 20.21
C ASP A 180 2.22 -25.64 19.06
N LYS A 181 0.89 -25.79 19.15
CA LYS A 181 0.06 -26.37 18.08
C LYS A 181 0.06 -25.44 16.85
N GLN A 182 0.01 -24.13 17.09
CA GLN A 182 0.09 -23.11 16.04
C GLN A 182 1.47 -23.08 15.39
N ARG A 183 2.56 -23.23 16.16
CA ARG A 183 3.93 -23.34 15.64
C ARG A 183 4.09 -24.50 14.66
N ALA A 184 3.58 -25.68 15.02
CA ALA A 184 3.60 -26.85 14.13
C ALA A 184 2.72 -26.67 12.88
N GLN A 185 1.63 -25.90 12.97
CA GLN A 185 0.79 -25.55 11.80
C GLN A 185 1.50 -24.54 10.89
N TYR A 186 2.07 -23.48 11.45
CA TYR A 186 2.82 -22.48 10.70
C TYR A 186 4.06 -23.07 10.03
N GLY A 187 4.79 -23.96 10.72
CA GLY A 187 5.90 -24.71 10.12
C GLY A 187 5.46 -25.48 8.87
N ARG A 188 4.35 -26.23 8.96
CA ARG A 188 3.79 -26.96 7.81
C ARG A 188 3.30 -26.05 6.68
N ALA A 189 2.74 -24.88 7.00
CA ALA A 189 2.34 -23.91 5.98
C ALA A 189 3.56 -23.32 5.25
N VAL A 190 4.61 -22.97 5.99
CA VAL A 190 5.89 -22.51 5.43
C VAL A 190 6.52 -23.60 4.54
N GLU A 191 6.54 -24.85 5.00
CA GLU A 191 7.00 -25.99 4.20
C GLU A 191 6.17 -26.14 2.92
N ALA A 192 4.84 -26.02 3.02
CA ALA A 192 3.97 -26.07 1.85
C ALA A 192 4.23 -24.92 0.86
N LEU A 193 4.53 -23.71 1.35
CA LEU A 193 4.89 -22.56 0.52
C LEU A 193 6.24 -22.73 -0.18
N ALA A 194 7.22 -23.34 0.50
CA ALA A 194 8.56 -23.59 -0.03
C ALA A 194 8.60 -24.81 -0.99
N ASP A 195 7.62 -25.71 -0.90
CA ASP A 195 7.52 -26.88 -1.77
C ASP A 195 7.11 -26.52 -3.20
N ALA A 196 8.07 -26.65 -4.12
CA ALA A 196 7.94 -26.39 -5.54
C ALA A 196 6.88 -27.24 -6.27
N GLU A 197 6.59 -28.45 -5.78
CA GLU A 197 5.58 -29.33 -6.37
C GLU A 197 4.17 -28.96 -5.91
N ARG A 198 4.05 -28.27 -4.77
CA ARG A 198 2.77 -27.88 -4.18
C ARG A 198 2.43 -26.42 -4.46
N THR A 199 3.43 -25.54 -4.55
CA THR A 199 3.22 -24.10 -4.58
C THR A 199 3.97 -23.44 -5.72
N ARG A 200 3.26 -22.55 -6.43
CA ARG A 200 3.83 -21.61 -7.40
C ARG A 200 3.44 -20.19 -7.06
N LEU A 201 4.42 -19.30 -7.09
CA LEU A 201 4.24 -17.87 -6.86
C LEU A 201 4.31 -17.10 -8.19
N VAL A 202 3.33 -16.24 -8.43
CA VAL A 202 3.23 -15.37 -9.60
C VAL A 202 3.45 -13.93 -9.17
N LEU A 203 4.61 -13.39 -9.54
CA LEU A 203 5.00 -12.01 -9.36
C LEU A 203 4.32 -11.16 -10.43
N VAL A 204 3.38 -10.31 -10.05
CA VAL A 204 2.66 -9.41 -10.96
C VAL A 204 3.26 -8.01 -10.86
N ALA A 205 3.65 -7.45 -12.01
CA ALA A 205 4.19 -6.10 -12.09
C ALA A 205 3.66 -5.36 -13.32
N ARG A 206 3.82 -4.04 -13.32
CA ARG A 206 3.67 -3.18 -14.51
C ARG A 206 5.05 -2.91 -15.09
N ALA A 207 5.16 -2.58 -16.37
CA ALA A 207 6.43 -2.15 -16.99
C ALA A 207 6.80 -0.72 -16.57
N GLN A 208 7.10 -0.55 -15.28
CA GLN A 208 7.51 0.70 -14.66
C GLN A 208 8.72 0.41 -13.78
N ARG A 209 9.76 1.24 -13.85
CA ARG A 209 11.03 1.00 -13.12
C ARG A 209 10.83 0.78 -11.62
N SER A 210 10.01 1.62 -10.98
CA SER A 210 9.69 1.47 -9.55
C SER A 210 8.97 0.15 -9.24
N ALA A 211 8.01 -0.26 -10.06
CA ALA A 211 7.30 -1.53 -9.91
C ALA A 211 8.22 -2.75 -10.09
N LEU A 212 9.11 -2.69 -11.08
CA LEU A 212 10.06 -3.75 -11.39
C LEU A 212 11.15 -3.87 -10.30
N ASN A 213 11.64 -2.75 -9.78
CA ASN A 213 12.61 -2.77 -8.68
C ASN A 213 11.99 -3.34 -7.40
N GLU A 214 10.75 -2.96 -7.10
CA GLU A 214 10.04 -3.45 -5.92
C GLU A 214 9.78 -4.96 -6.03
N ILE A 215 9.27 -5.43 -7.17
CA ILE A 215 9.03 -6.88 -7.35
C ILE A 215 10.34 -7.67 -7.39
N ALA A 216 11.46 -7.09 -7.84
CA ALA A 216 12.78 -7.71 -7.75
C ALA A 216 13.25 -7.88 -6.30
N ARG A 217 12.93 -6.92 -5.42
CA ARG A 217 13.17 -7.05 -3.97
C ARG A 217 12.33 -8.18 -3.38
N THR A 218 11.02 -8.19 -3.66
CA THR A 218 10.11 -9.24 -3.22
C THR A 218 10.56 -10.63 -3.69
N HIS A 219 10.99 -10.74 -4.96
CA HIS A 219 11.55 -11.97 -5.52
C HIS A 219 12.71 -12.51 -4.66
N LYS A 220 13.70 -11.66 -4.37
CA LYS A 220 14.87 -12.03 -3.55
C LYS A 220 14.48 -12.43 -2.14
N GLU A 221 13.58 -11.68 -1.51
CA GLU A 221 13.16 -11.94 -0.14
C GLU A 221 12.45 -13.28 0.00
N LEU A 222 11.54 -13.60 -0.93
CA LEU A 222 10.79 -14.86 -0.92
C LEU A 222 11.67 -16.05 -1.35
N ALA A 223 12.61 -15.83 -2.28
CA ALA A 223 13.59 -16.85 -2.65
C ALA A 223 14.51 -17.21 -1.47
N ALA A 224 14.93 -16.21 -0.68
CA ALA A 224 15.75 -16.44 0.53
C ALA A 224 15.02 -17.24 1.62
N ILE A 225 13.68 -17.29 1.57
CA ILE A 225 12.80 -18.02 2.49
C ILE A 225 12.53 -19.45 1.98
N GLY A 226 12.98 -19.79 0.77
CA GLY A 226 12.83 -21.11 0.15
C GLY A 226 11.72 -21.19 -0.91
N ILE A 227 10.99 -20.11 -1.18
CA ILE A 227 9.94 -20.08 -2.20
C ILE A 227 10.58 -19.85 -3.56
N ALA A 228 11.07 -20.91 -4.19
CA ALA A 228 11.87 -20.83 -5.41
C ALA A 228 11.07 -20.88 -6.72
N GLN A 229 9.86 -21.45 -6.73
CA GLN A 229 9.01 -21.57 -7.92
C GLN A 229 8.27 -20.27 -8.22
N GLN A 230 8.99 -19.32 -8.82
CA GLN A 230 8.47 -17.97 -9.10
C GLN A 230 8.33 -17.73 -10.61
N TYR A 231 7.23 -17.09 -11.00
CA TYR A 231 6.91 -16.67 -12.36
C TYR A 231 6.69 -15.16 -12.40
N LEU A 232 6.99 -14.52 -13.52
CA LEU A 232 6.78 -13.08 -13.71
C LEU A 232 5.65 -12.82 -14.71
N VAL A 233 4.67 -12.03 -14.33
CA VAL A 233 3.65 -11.50 -15.23
C VAL A 233 3.78 -10.00 -15.30
N ILE A 234 4.17 -9.49 -16.48
CA ILE A 234 4.12 -8.05 -16.76
C ILE A 234 2.74 -7.72 -17.32
N ASN A 235 1.92 -7.08 -16.49
CA ASN A 235 0.53 -6.80 -16.79
C ASN A 235 0.32 -5.43 -17.46
N GLY A 236 -0.70 -5.39 -18.32
CA GLY A 236 -1.25 -4.22 -18.98
C GLY A 236 -0.25 -3.38 -19.76
N LEU A 237 0.54 -4.04 -20.61
CA LEU A 237 1.40 -3.39 -21.60
C LEU A 237 0.57 -2.73 -22.69
N LEU A 238 0.92 -1.51 -23.06
CA LEU A 238 0.30 -0.83 -24.18
C LEU A 238 0.64 -1.58 -25.50
N PRO A 239 -0.36 -1.96 -26.31
CA PRO A 239 -0.10 -2.54 -27.62
C PRO A 239 0.64 -1.56 -28.55
N GLU A 240 1.60 -2.06 -29.33
CA GLU A 240 2.41 -1.25 -30.25
C GLU A 240 1.57 -0.50 -31.30
N GLU A 241 0.45 -1.08 -31.74
CA GLU A 241 -0.44 -0.45 -32.72
C GLU A 241 -1.07 0.86 -32.20
N GLU A 242 -1.32 0.95 -30.90
CA GLU A 242 -1.86 2.18 -30.28
C GLU A 242 -0.83 3.31 -30.26
N ALA A 243 0.46 2.96 -30.10
CA ALA A 243 1.56 3.91 -30.08
C ALA A 243 1.73 4.67 -31.42
N LYS A 244 1.29 4.08 -32.53
CA LYS A 244 1.38 4.69 -33.87
C LYS A 244 0.34 5.80 -34.08
N GLN A 245 -0.71 5.85 -33.27
CA GLN A 245 -1.88 6.69 -33.49
C GLN A 245 -1.94 7.93 -32.58
N ASP A 246 -1.17 7.93 -31.48
CA ASP A 246 -1.23 9.00 -30.48
C ASP A 246 0.12 9.20 -29.79
N SER A 247 0.52 10.47 -29.64
CA SER A 247 1.82 10.82 -29.05
C SER A 247 1.95 10.49 -27.56
N LEU A 248 0.85 10.47 -26.80
CA LEU A 248 0.85 10.02 -25.40
C LEU A 248 0.97 8.50 -25.35
N ALA A 249 0.24 7.77 -26.20
CA ALA A 249 0.40 6.34 -26.38
C ALA A 249 1.84 5.97 -26.76
N ALA A 250 2.45 6.69 -27.70
CA ALA A 250 3.85 6.51 -28.08
C ALA A 250 4.80 6.67 -26.88
N ALA A 251 4.63 7.74 -26.09
CA ALA A 251 5.46 8.00 -24.92
C ALA A 251 5.30 6.92 -23.83
N ILE A 252 4.06 6.46 -23.58
CA ILE A 252 3.78 5.35 -22.65
C ILE A 252 4.47 4.08 -23.13
N TYR A 253 4.29 3.72 -24.41
CA TYR A 253 4.90 2.53 -24.99
C TYR A 253 6.42 2.57 -24.88
N GLU A 254 7.06 3.69 -25.26
CA GLU A 254 8.52 3.81 -25.17
C GLU A 254 9.04 3.70 -23.74
N ARG A 255 8.34 4.29 -22.75
CA ARG A 255 8.68 4.15 -21.34
C ARG A 255 8.58 2.71 -20.87
N GLU A 256 7.53 1.99 -21.27
CA GLU A 256 7.37 0.58 -20.97
C GLU A 256 8.49 -0.25 -21.61
N GLN A 257 8.84 0.00 -22.86
CA GLN A 257 9.95 -0.69 -23.53
C GLN A 257 11.30 -0.38 -22.87
N ALA A 258 11.54 0.87 -22.44
CA ALA A 258 12.74 1.25 -21.70
C ALA A 258 12.84 0.49 -20.37
N ALA A 259 11.74 0.41 -19.61
CA ALA A 259 11.67 -0.35 -18.37
C ALA A 259 11.88 -1.86 -18.60
N LEU A 260 11.33 -2.42 -19.67
CA LEU A 260 11.53 -3.82 -20.05
C LEU A 260 12.96 -4.13 -20.51
N ARG A 261 13.64 -3.20 -21.21
CA ARG A 261 15.06 -3.32 -21.57
C ARG A 261 15.96 -3.24 -20.34
N ALA A 262 15.57 -2.45 -19.35
CA ALA A 262 16.26 -2.29 -18.07
C ALA A 262 15.73 -3.23 -16.98
N LEU A 263 15.15 -4.38 -17.35
CA LEU A 263 14.62 -5.35 -16.39
C LEU A 263 15.76 -5.84 -15.47
N PRO A 264 15.57 -5.83 -14.14
CA PRO A 264 16.56 -6.36 -13.20
C PRO A 264 16.96 -7.80 -13.57
N ALA A 265 18.26 -8.09 -13.48
CA ALA A 265 18.83 -9.36 -13.95
C ALA A 265 18.17 -10.58 -13.28
N GLU A 266 17.78 -10.44 -12.02
CA GLU A 266 17.13 -11.48 -11.23
C GLU A 266 15.73 -11.80 -11.77
N LEU A 267 15.00 -10.78 -12.23
CA LEU A 267 13.68 -10.95 -12.86
C LEU A 267 13.78 -11.47 -14.30
N ALA A 268 14.83 -11.08 -15.02
CA ALA A 268 15.07 -11.53 -16.40
C ALA A 268 15.30 -13.05 -16.49
N ALA A 269 15.75 -13.69 -15.40
CA ALA A 269 15.92 -15.13 -15.31
C ALA A 269 14.60 -15.91 -15.13
N LEU A 270 13.51 -15.24 -14.73
CA LEU A 270 12.24 -15.90 -14.44
C LEU A 270 11.44 -16.21 -15.72
N PRO A 271 10.62 -17.27 -15.72
CA PRO A 271 9.62 -17.47 -16.77
C PRO A 271 8.66 -16.27 -16.79
N CYS A 272 8.72 -15.49 -17.86
CA CYS A 272 7.93 -14.28 -18.00
C CYS A 272 6.81 -14.43 -19.05
N ASP A 273 5.60 -14.03 -18.67
CA ASP A 273 4.46 -13.78 -19.53
C ASP A 273 4.14 -12.27 -19.56
N ARG A 274 3.55 -11.82 -20.68
CA ARG A 274 3.18 -10.43 -20.92
C ARG A 274 1.69 -10.34 -21.24
N VAL A 275 0.96 -9.52 -20.50
CA VAL A 275 -0.48 -9.30 -20.68
C VAL A 275 -0.69 -7.90 -21.24
N ALA A 276 -1.43 -7.80 -22.34
CA ALA A 276 -1.74 -6.51 -22.96
C ALA A 276 -2.76 -5.72 -22.12
N LEU A 277 -2.67 -4.39 -22.20
CA LEU A 277 -3.66 -3.49 -21.63
C LEU A 277 -5.00 -3.72 -22.35
N ARG A 278 -6.07 -3.84 -21.57
CA ARG A 278 -7.43 -4.02 -22.10
C ARG A 278 -8.17 -2.67 -22.09
N PRO A 279 -9.02 -2.41 -23.10
CA PRO A 279 -9.77 -1.17 -23.20
C PRO A 279 -10.94 -1.09 -22.19
N PHE A 280 -11.40 -2.23 -21.67
CA PHE A 280 -12.51 -2.34 -20.73
C PHE A 280 -12.06 -2.58 -19.29
N ASN A 281 -12.93 -2.28 -18.33
CA ASN A 281 -12.75 -2.68 -16.93
C ASN A 281 -12.93 -4.19 -16.78
N LEU A 282 -12.16 -4.80 -15.87
CA LEU A 282 -12.12 -6.24 -15.66
C LEU A 282 -13.23 -6.70 -14.71
N VAL A 283 -14.47 -6.30 -15.02
CA VAL A 283 -15.68 -6.66 -14.27
C VAL A 283 -16.53 -7.60 -15.12
N GLY A 284 -16.92 -8.73 -14.54
CA GLY A 284 -17.67 -9.79 -15.19
C GLY A 284 -16.79 -10.86 -15.83
N LEU A 285 -17.36 -12.06 -15.95
CA LEU A 285 -16.66 -13.25 -16.45
C LEU A 285 -16.07 -13.06 -17.86
N ASP A 286 -16.82 -12.44 -18.78
CA ASP A 286 -16.37 -12.27 -20.16
C ASP A 286 -15.14 -11.36 -20.27
N ALA A 287 -15.08 -10.30 -19.47
CA ALA A 287 -13.91 -9.42 -19.40
C ALA A 287 -12.68 -10.17 -18.86
N LEU A 288 -12.86 -11.03 -17.85
CA LEU A 288 -11.79 -11.83 -17.26
C LEU A 288 -11.29 -12.92 -18.20
N ARG A 289 -12.18 -13.60 -18.94
CA ARG A 289 -11.82 -14.56 -20.00
C ARG A 289 -10.93 -13.91 -21.05
N GLN A 290 -11.29 -12.69 -21.46
CA GLN A 290 -10.54 -11.94 -22.46
C GLN A 290 -9.19 -11.42 -21.92
N LEU A 291 -8.98 -11.33 -20.60
CA LEU A 291 -7.72 -10.85 -20.02
C LEU A 291 -6.53 -11.71 -20.50
N LEU A 292 -6.65 -13.03 -20.41
CA LEU A 292 -5.58 -13.97 -20.77
C LEU A 292 -5.65 -14.46 -22.24
N GLY A 293 -6.70 -14.09 -22.97
CA GLY A 293 -6.89 -14.45 -24.38
C GLY A 293 -6.11 -13.59 -25.36
N ALA A 294 -6.23 -13.90 -26.66
CA ALA A 294 -5.77 -13.01 -27.72
C ALA A 294 -6.55 -11.67 -27.67
N THR A 295 -5.86 -10.57 -27.98
CA THR A 295 -6.49 -9.24 -28.02
C THR A 295 -7.62 -9.24 -29.05
N PRO A 296 -8.88 -9.02 -28.65
CA PRO A 296 -9.94 -8.81 -29.63
C PRO A 296 -9.60 -7.55 -30.43
N SER A 297 -9.79 -7.61 -31.75
CA SER A 297 -9.79 -6.41 -32.59
C SER A 297 -10.77 -5.40 -31.99
N PRO A 298 -10.44 -4.10 -31.90
CA PRO A 298 -11.35 -3.12 -31.34
C PRO A 298 -12.70 -3.23 -32.05
N ALA A 299 -13.73 -3.66 -31.31
CA ALA A 299 -15.09 -3.52 -31.77
C ALA A 299 -15.38 -2.01 -31.78
N ASN A 300 -15.92 -1.52 -32.90
CA ASN A 300 -16.29 -0.12 -33.14
C ASN A 300 -17.09 0.46 -31.95
N ALA A 301 -16.40 1.00 -30.97
CA ALA A 301 -17.00 1.76 -29.88
C ALA A 301 -17.16 3.19 -30.41
N SER A 302 -18.41 3.66 -30.43
CA SER A 302 -18.83 4.97 -30.94
C SER A 302 -17.73 6.04 -30.87
N GLU A 303 -17.15 6.32 -32.03
CA GLU A 303 -16.55 7.59 -32.44
C GLU A 303 -17.69 8.61 -32.29
N ASP A 304 -17.73 9.51 -31.30
CA ASP A 304 -17.31 10.89 -31.55
C ASP A 304 -17.43 11.82 -30.32
N GLU A 305 -17.94 11.38 -29.16
CA GLU A 305 -18.13 12.33 -28.06
C GLU A 305 -16.81 12.66 -27.33
N PRO A 306 -16.45 13.96 -27.22
CA PRO A 306 -15.34 14.41 -26.38
C PRO A 306 -15.67 14.14 -24.92
N ILE A 307 -14.70 13.64 -24.16
CA ILE A 307 -14.84 13.53 -22.70
C ILE A 307 -14.68 14.95 -22.14
N ALA A 308 -15.80 15.58 -21.82
CA ALA A 308 -15.80 16.85 -21.11
C ALA A 308 -15.54 16.59 -19.62
N LEU A 309 -14.33 16.91 -19.17
CA LEU A 309 -13.93 16.90 -17.76
C LEU A 309 -13.79 18.34 -17.30
N ASP A 310 -14.78 18.81 -16.56
CA ASP A 310 -14.74 20.08 -15.83
C ASP A 310 -14.34 19.79 -14.39
N ALA A 311 -13.04 19.69 -14.16
CA ALA A 311 -12.47 19.34 -12.87
C ALA A 311 -11.34 20.31 -12.50
N PRO A 312 -11.26 20.71 -11.22
CA PRO A 312 -10.24 21.63 -10.74
C PRO A 312 -8.83 21.05 -10.91
N SER A 313 -7.91 21.93 -11.29
CA SER A 313 -6.48 21.61 -11.39
C SER A 313 -5.81 21.48 -10.02
N LEU A 314 -4.62 20.88 -9.98
CA LEU A 314 -3.82 20.84 -8.75
C LEU A 314 -3.39 22.25 -8.32
N SER A 315 -3.11 23.16 -9.26
CA SER A 315 -2.78 24.56 -8.95
C SER A 315 -3.92 25.28 -8.22
N GLU A 316 -5.17 25.11 -8.67
CA GLU A 316 -6.34 25.70 -7.99
C GLU A 316 -6.50 25.16 -6.56
N LEU A 317 -6.22 23.86 -6.36
CA LEU A 317 -6.22 23.28 -5.03
C LEU A 317 -5.12 23.90 -4.16
N VAL A 318 -3.94 24.15 -4.72
CA VAL A 318 -2.81 24.80 -4.04
C VAL A 318 -3.10 26.27 -3.71
N ASP A 319 -3.89 26.99 -4.51
CA ASP A 319 -4.30 28.36 -4.19
C ASP A 319 -5.06 28.44 -2.85
N ALA A 320 -5.96 27.49 -2.61
CA ALA A 320 -6.68 27.40 -1.34
C ALA A 320 -5.79 26.97 -0.16
N ILE A 321 -4.68 26.26 -0.41
CA ILE A 321 -3.67 25.95 0.61
C ILE A 321 -2.82 27.18 0.93
N ALA A 322 -2.38 27.89 -0.11
CA ALA A 322 -1.52 29.06 -0.04
C ALA A 322 -2.15 30.22 0.73
N ALA A 323 -3.49 30.35 0.68
CA ALA A 323 -4.25 31.37 1.39
C ALA A 323 -4.03 31.40 2.91
N ASP A 324 -3.62 30.29 3.52
CA ASP A 324 -3.34 30.22 4.95
C ASP A 324 -1.93 30.74 5.33
N GLY A 325 -1.05 30.94 4.34
CA GLY A 325 0.30 31.50 4.50
C GLY A 325 1.34 30.55 5.13
N HIS A 326 0.92 29.60 5.96
CA HIS A 326 1.75 28.54 6.53
C HIS A 326 0.88 27.32 6.85
N GLY A 327 1.52 26.20 7.19
CA GLY A 327 0.82 24.99 7.64
C GLY A 327 1.46 23.70 7.15
N LEU A 328 0.96 22.59 7.70
CA LEU A 328 1.38 21.25 7.37
C LEU A 328 0.49 20.71 6.24
N VAL A 329 1.12 20.22 5.17
CA VAL A 329 0.46 19.55 4.05
C VAL A 329 0.99 18.13 3.98
N MET A 330 0.14 17.14 4.19
CA MET A 330 0.55 15.73 4.18
C MET A 330 -0.08 15.00 3.01
N LEU A 331 0.74 14.40 2.15
CA LEU A 331 0.24 13.54 1.09
C LEU A 331 0.22 12.09 1.56
N MET A 332 -0.97 11.50 1.54
CA MET A 332 -1.22 10.13 1.98
C MET A 332 -1.92 9.34 0.88
N GLY A 333 -1.77 8.02 0.91
CA GLY A 333 -2.26 7.14 -0.14
C GLY A 333 -1.41 5.88 -0.27
N LYS A 334 -1.87 4.94 -1.09
CA LYS A 334 -1.21 3.62 -1.24
C LYS A 334 0.12 3.76 -1.98
N GLY A 335 0.91 2.68 -1.96
CA GLY A 335 2.18 2.65 -2.70
C GLY A 335 1.93 2.81 -4.21
N GLY A 336 2.69 3.69 -4.88
CA GLY A 336 2.64 3.82 -6.34
C GLY A 336 1.58 4.76 -6.92
N VAL A 337 0.72 5.40 -6.10
CA VAL A 337 -0.24 6.42 -6.58
C VAL A 337 0.40 7.77 -6.94
N GLY A 338 1.69 7.95 -6.65
CA GLY A 338 2.45 9.16 -7.00
C GLY A 338 2.55 10.22 -5.90
N LYS A 339 2.44 9.83 -4.62
CA LYS A 339 2.55 10.75 -3.46
C LYS A 339 3.79 11.64 -3.52
N THR A 340 4.97 11.05 -3.71
CA THR A 340 6.24 11.76 -3.78
C THR A 340 6.24 12.83 -4.88
N THR A 341 5.74 12.48 -6.06
CA THR A 341 5.63 13.40 -7.19
C THR A 341 4.65 14.52 -6.92
N LEU A 342 3.47 14.21 -6.38
CA LEU A 342 2.46 15.20 -6.04
C LEU A 342 2.94 16.12 -4.90
N ALA A 343 3.68 15.60 -3.93
CA ALA A 343 4.24 16.37 -2.83
C ALA A 343 5.28 17.37 -3.36
N ALA A 344 6.14 16.92 -4.27
CA ALA A 344 7.08 17.79 -4.96
C ALA A 344 6.34 18.85 -5.79
N ALA A 345 5.28 18.50 -6.54
CA ALA A 345 4.51 19.46 -7.32
C ALA A 345 3.82 20.52 -6.45
N VAL A 346 3.19 20.11 -5.35
CA VAL A 346 2.59 21.05 -4.37
C VAL A 346 3.66 21.97 -3.76
N ALA A 347 4.82 21.43 -3.38
CA ALA A 347 5.91 22.21 -2.80
C ALA A 347 6.52 23.22 -3.77
N VAL A 348 6.74 22.81 -5.03
CA VAL A 348 7.22 23.68 -6.11
C VAL A 348 6.21 24.80 -6.39
N GLU A 349 4.93 24.47 -6.43
CA GLU A 349 3.87 25.43 -6.74
C GLU A 349 3.69 26.45 -5.59
N LEU A 350 3.81 26.03 -4.33
CA LEU A 350 3.86 26.95 -3.17
C LEU A 350 5.12 27.84 -3.20
N ALA A 351 6.29 27.27 -3.47
CA ALA A 351 7.55 28.03 -3.53
C ALA A 351 7.55 29.05 -4.68
N ARG A 352 6.95 28.72 -5.83
CA ARG A 352 6.75 29.63 -6.96
C ARG A 352 5.91 30.86 -6.60
N ARG A 353 4.99 30.73 -5.62
CA ARG A 353 4.22 31.85 -5.06
C ARG A 353 5.02 32.70 -4.06
N GLY A 354 6.31 32.43 -3.86
CA GLY A 354 7.19 33.15 -2.93
C GLY A 354 7.02 32.75 -1.47
N LEU A 355 6.34 31.63 -1.20
CA LEU A 355 6.12 31.14 0.16
C LEU A 355 7.31 30.28 0.62
N PRO A 356 7.72 30.35 1.90
CA PRO A 356 8.74 29.46 2.43
C PRO A 356 8.18 28.04 2.56
N VAL A 357 8.84 27.08 1.91
CA VAL A 357 8.43 25.69 1.86
C VAL A 357 9.56 24.76 2.31
N HIS A 358 9.23 23.82 3.17
CA HIS A 358 10.06 22.68 3.52
C HIS A 358 9.40 21.38 3.04
N LEU A 359 9.94 20.78 1.98
CA LEU A 359 9.56 19.47 1.50
C LEU A 359 10.36 18.38 2.23
N THR A 360 9.67 17.40 2.79
CA THR A 360 10.31 16.23 3.41
C THR A 360 9.65 14.93 2.96
N THR A 361 10.40 13.83 2.96
CA THR A 361 9.85 12.48 2.78
C THR A 361 10.21 11.60 3.98
N SER A 362 9.27 10.76 4.39
CA SER A 362 9.51 9.63 5.31
C SER A 362 9.62 8.29 4.59
N ASP A 363 9.49 8.25 3.26
CA ASP A 363 9.62 7.03 2.47
C ASP A 363 11.11 6.74 2.17
N PRO A 364 11.67 5.62 2.67
CA PRO A 364 13.06 5.27 2.41
C PRO A 364 13.37 4.97 0.93
N ALA A 365 12.35 4.74 0.10
CA ALA A 365 12.48 4.54 -1.34
C ALA A 365 12.25 5.82 -2.15
N ALA A 366 11.80 6.93 -1.53
CA ALA A 366 11.56 8.17 -2.24
C ALA A 366 12.88 8.88 -2.59
N HIS A 367 13.04 9.18 -3.89
CA HIS A 367 14.17 9.93 -4.42
C HIS A 367 13.71 11.35 -4.77
N LEU A 368 13.42 12.16 -3.74
CA LEU A 368 12.98 13.57 -3.92
C LEU A 368 13.99 14.40 -4.73
N SER A 369 15.28 14.16 -4.52
CA SER A 369 16.37 14.82 -5.25
C SER A 369 16.35 14.50 -6.75
N GLU A 370 16.03 13.25 -7.11
CA GLU A 370 15.83 12.82 -8.50
C GLU A 370 14.49 13.32 -9.07
N THR A 371 13.52 13.73 -8.25
CA THR A 371 12.24 14.26 -8.76
C THR A 371 12.34 15.75 -9.05
N LEU A 372 13.08 16.51 -8.24
CA LEU A 372 13.20 17.97 -8.37
C LEU A 372 14.26 18.43 -9.38
N HIS A 373 15.37 17.69 -9.55
CA HIS A 373 16.49 18.03 -10.46
C HIS A 373 16.81 19.54 -10.52
N GLY A 374 17.11 20.16 -9.37
CA GLY A 374 17.45 21.58 -9.28
C GLY A 374 17.28 22.15 -7.86
N SER A 375 17.56 23.44 -7.71
CA SER A 375 17.28 24.21 -6.49
C SER A 375 16.29 25.34 -6.83
N LEU A 376 15.24 25.48 -6.04
CA LEU A 376 14.28 26.58 -6.12
C LEU A 376 14.52 27.54 -4.96
N GLU A 377 14.37 28.83 -5.22
CA GLU A 377 14.30 29.82 -4.16
C GLU A 377 13.07 29.51 -3.27
N HIS A 378 13.22 29.70 -1.96
CA HIS A 378 12.19 29.39 -0.95
C HIS A 378 11.82 27.91 -0.75
N LEU A 379 12.47 26.95 -1.43
CA LEU A 379 12.23 25.51 -1.23
C LEU A 379 13.43 24.82 -0.56
N LYS A 380 13.23 24.38 0.68
CA LYS A 380 14.13 23.47 1.39
C LYS A 380 13.67 22.03 1.20
N VAL A 381 14.60 21.12 0.95
CA VAL A 381 14.31 19.68 0.86
C VAL A 381 15.08 18.94 1.94
N SER A 382 14.40 18.05 2.67
CA SER A 382 15.03 17.14 3.61
C SER A 382 14.45 15.73 3.48
N ARG A 383 15.03 14.80 4.24
CA ARG A 383 14.60 13.41 4.31
C ARG A 383 14.71 12.94 5.75
N ILE A 384 13.70 12.21 6.20
CA ILE A 384 13.75 11.46 7.46
C ILE A 384 14.30 10.08 7.12
N ASP A 385 15.58 9.84 7.41
CA ASP A 385 16.20 8.52 7.25
C ASP A 385 16.08 7.75 8.58
N PRO A 386 15.28 6.67 8.64
CA PRO A 386 15.08 5.91 9.88
C PRO A 386 16.38 5.48 10.57
N HIS A 387 17.37 5.03 9.80
CA HIS A 387 18.64 4.57 10.36
C HIS A 387 19.45 5.74 10.92
N ALA A 388 19.53 6.85 10.19
CA ALA A 388 20.24 8.04 10.65
C ALA A 388 19.59 8.64 11.90
N GLU A 389 18.26 8.69 11.93
CA GLU A 389 17.49 9.21 13.06
C GLU A 389 17.61 8.31 14.29
N THR A 390 17.56 6.98 14.10
CA THR A 390 17.81 5.98 15.16
C THR A 390 19.19 6.16 15.75
N GLU A 391 20.24 6.20 14.92
CA GLU A 391 21.61 6.38 15.40
C GLU A 391 21.82 7.72 16.12
N ARG A 392 21.11 8.77 15.73
CA ARG A 392 21.13 10.04 16.47
C ARG A 392 20.46 9.90 17.83
N TYR A 393 19.26 9.32 17.87
CA TYR A 393 18.52 9.10 19.12
C TYR A 393 19.31 8.22 20.09
N ARG A 394 19.92 7.13 19.60
CA ARG A 394 20.81 6.26 20.38
C ARG A 394 21.96 7.04 21.00
N ARG A 395 22.64 7.89 20.21
CA ARG A 395 23.73 8.73 20.72
C ARG A 395 23.26 9.69 21.79
N GLU A 396 22.09 10.31 21.63
CA GLU A 396 21.50 11.21 22.63
C GLU A 396 21.19 10.48 23.95
N ILE A 397 20.55 9.30 23.89
CA ILE A 397 20.22 8.51 25.09
C ILE A 397 21.48 7.96 25.75
N LEU A 398 22.46 7.48 24.99
CA LEU A 398 23.74 6.99 25.55
C LEU A 398 24.54 8.11 26.21
N ALA A 399 24.49 9.33 25.67
CA ALA A 399 25.12 10.49 26.30
C ALA A 399 24.40 10.90 27.59
N ALA A 400 23.06 10.87 27.61
CA ALA A 400 22.27 11.31 28.75
C ALA A 400 22.19 10.27 29.88
N LYS A 401 21.89 9.01 29.56
CA LYS A 401 21.67 7.92 30.53
C LYS A 401 22.88 6.99 30.68
N GLY A 402 23.73 6.90 29.66
CA GLY A 402 24.92 6.04 29.68
C GLY A 402 26.13 6.65 30.40
N ALA A 403 26.07 7.94 30.79
CA ALA A 403 27.15 8.62 31.50
C ALA A 403 27.29 8.15 32.96
N GLU A 404 26.21 7.72 33.59
CA GLU A 404 26.17 7.28 34.99
C GLU A 404 26.22 5.75 35.15
N LEU A 405 26.29 5.00 34.04
CA LEU A 405 26.29 3.54 34.04
C LEU A 405 27.71 2.97 34.00
N ASP A 406 27.90 1.82 34.64
CA ASP A 406 29.11 1.01 34.49
C ASP A 406 29.14 0.32 33.10
N ALA A 407 30.26 -0.34 32.77
CA ALA A 407 30.44 -0.93 31.45
C ALA A 407 29.36 -1.99 31.12
N ALA A 408 28.88 -2.73 32.13
CA ALA A 408 27.83 -3.72 31.96
C ALA A 408 26.45 -3.07 31.74
N GLY A 409 26.10 -2.05 32.54
CA GLY A 409 24.87 -1.29 32.39
C GLY A 409 24.80 -0.53 31.07
N ARG A 410 25.93 0.01 30.59
CA ARG A 410 26.02 0.65 29.29
C ARG A 410 25.81 -0.34 28.13
N ALA A 411 26.39 -1.53 28.21
CA ALA A 411 26.19 -2.57 27.20
C ALA A 411 24.72 -3.05 27.15
N LEU A 412 24.05 -3.14 28.30
CA LEU A 412 22.63 -3.48 28.37
C LEU A 412 21.75 -2.39 27.73
N LEU A 413 22.05 -1.12 28.00
CA LEU A 413 21.36 0.02 27.39
C LEU A 413 21.57 0.08 25.87
N GLU A 414 22.77 -0.25 25.39
CA GLU A 414 23.06 -0.32 23.95
C GLU A 414 22.27 -1.43 23.23
N GLU A 415 22.02 -2.55 23.91
CA GLU A 415 21.21 -3.65 23.37
C GLU A 415 19.71 -3.32 23.38
N ASP A 416 19.20 -2.69 24.43
CA ASP A 416 17.82 -2.20 24.49
C ASP A 416 17.53 -1.20 23.35
N LEU A 417 18.49 -0.30 23.09
CA LEU A 417 18.46 0.66 22.00
C LEU A 417 18.62 0.05 20.59
N ARG A 418 18.83 -1.27 20.46
CA ARG A 418 18.72 -2.02 19.18
C ARG A 418 17.31 -2.54 18.91
N SER A 419 16.39 -2.37 19.85
CA SER A 419 14.99 -2.77 19.68
C SER A 419 14.33 -2.02 18.51
N PRO A 420 13.47 -2.68 17.70
CA PRO A 420 12.65 -2.02 16.68
C PRO A 420 11.85 -0.83 17.20
N CYS A 421 11.40 -0.87 18.46
CA CYS A 421 10.67 0.24 19.08
C CYS A 421 11.52 1.52 19.19
N THR A 422 12.85 1.40 19.25
CA THR A 422 13.77 2.54 19.29
C THR A 422 13.76 3.31 17.97
N GLU A 423 13.68 2.59 16.85
CA GLU A 423 13.58 3.21 15.52
C GLU A 423 12.28 3.98 15.37
N GLU A 424 11.16 3.39 15.80
CA GLU A 424 9.85 4.05 15.79
C GLU A 424 9.84 5.36 16.61
N ILE A 425 10.43 5.34 17.82
CA ILE A 425 10.55 6.53 18.67
C ILE A 425 11.42 7.59 17.99
N ALA A 426 12.56 7.20 17.43
CA ALA A 426 13.50 8.11 16.79
C ALA A 426 12.89 8.81 15.57
N VAL A 427 12.23 8.03 14.70
CA VAL A 427 11.48 8.54 13.54
C VAL A 427 10.34 9.46 13.99
N PHE A 428 9.63 9.11 15.05
CA PHE A 428 8.56 9.95 15.60
C PHE A 428 9.08 11.30 16.13
N GLN A 429 10.24 11.34 16.80
CA GLN A 429 10.83 12.60 17.23
C GLN A 429 11.29 13.46 16.05
N ALA A 430 11.82 12.83 15.00
CA ALA A 430 12.17 13.50 13.76
C ALA A 430 10.97 14.19 13.13
N PHE A 431 9.90 13.41 12.96
CA PHE A 431 8.61 13.84 12.45
C PHE A 431 8.03 15.00 13.28
N SER A 432 8.04 14.89 14.62
CA SER A 432 7.55 15.93 15.52
C SER A 432 8.31 17.25 15.41
N ARG A 433 9.62 17.22 15.15
CA ARG A 433 10.40 18.45 14.94
C ARG A 433 9.99 19.16 13.65
N ILE A 434 9.85 18.42 12.56
CA ILE A 434 9.46 18.97 11.26
C ILE A 434 8.05 19.55 11.32
N ILE A 435 7.11 18.86 11.97
CA ILE A 435 5.73 19.35 12.13
C ILE A 435 5.67 20.71 12.86
N ARG A 436 6.58 20.98 13.79
CA ARG A 436 6.62 22.28 14.48
C ARG A 436 7.02 23.44 13.56
N GLU A 437 7.80 23.18 12.51
CA GLU A 437 8.18 24.20 11.51
C GLU A 437 6.96 24.71 10.71
N ALA A 438 5.87 23.92 10.67
CA ALA A 438 4.63 24.27 10.00
C ALA A 438 3.89 25.47 10.63
N GLY A 439 4.32 25.94 11.81
CA GLY A 439 3.77 27.14 12.45
C GLY A 439 4.25 28.45 11.82
N GLU A 440 5.35 28.43 11.05
CA GLU A 440 5.97 29.64 10.46
C GLU A 440 6.16 29.53 8.94
N SER A 441 6.04 28.33 8.39
CA SER A 441 6.25 28.04 6.97
C SER A 441 5.34 26.91 6.50
N PHE A 442 5.33 26.62 5.20
CA PHE A 442 4.69 25.41 4.71
C PHE A 442 5.63 24.22 4.87
N VAL A 443 5.13 23.16 5.50
CA VAL A 443 5.79 21.86 5.53
C VAL A 443 5.01 20.92 4.64
N VAL A 444 5.60 20.48 3.53
CA VAL A 444 4.99 19.48 2.64
C VAL A 444 5.64 18.14 2.91
N MET A 445 4.84 17.15 3.28
CA MET A 445 5.32 15.84 3.68
C MET A 445 4.81 14.75 2.74
N ASP A 446 5.75 14.07 2.10
CA ASP A 446 5.52 12.80 1.44
C ASP A 446 5.58 11.68 2.48
N THR A 447 4.43 11.03 2.71
CA THR A 447 4.31 9.97 3.72
C THR A 447 4.62 8.60 3.12
N ALA A 448 5.14 7.69 3.95
CA ALA A 448 5.25 6.28 3.63
C ALA A 448 3.87 5.65 3.28
N PRO A 449 3.82 4.44 2.68
CA PRO A 449 2.57 3.76 2.38
C PRO A 449 1.63 3.63 3.60
N THR A 450 0.32 3.61 3.34
CA THR A 450 -0.76 3.75 4.33
C THR A 450 -0.61 2.94 5.62
N GLY A 451 -0.17 1.68 5.55
CA GLY A 451 0.00 0.84 6.74
C GLY A 451 1.07 1.37 7.70
N HIS A 452 2.19 1.85 7.17
CA HIS A 452 3.27 2.41 7.99
C HIS A 452 2.90 3.79 8.55
N THR A 453 2.17 4.60 7.78
CA THR A 453 1.71 5.91 8.25
C THR A 453 0.65 5.80 9.34
N LEU A 454 -0.23 4.80 9.29
CA LEU A 454 -1.17 4.52 10.39
C LEU A 454 -0.44 4.02 11.64
N LEU A 455 0.60 3.20 11.52
CA LEU A 455 1.43 2.79 12.66
C LEU A 455 2.14 3.99 13.32
N LEU A 456 2.66 4.92 12.51
CA LEU A 456 3.21 6.17 13.02
C LEU A 456 2.13 6.99 13.75
N LEU A 457 0.93 7.10 13.18
CA LEU A 457 -0.20 7.79 13.80
C LEU A 457 -0.66 7.10 15.10
N ASP A 458 -0.66 5.77 15.16
CA ASP A 458 -0.99 5.01 16.36
C ASP A 458 0.03 5.25 17.47
N ALA A 459 1.33 5.24 17.13
CA ALA A 459 2.40 5.62 18.06
C ALA A 459 2.24 7.07 18.54
N THR A 460 1.92 8.00 17.65
CA THR A 460 1.64 9.41 18.02
C THR A 460 0.42 9.52 18.94
N GLY A 461 -0.61 8.68 18.72
CA GLY A 461 -1.82 8.63 19.54
C GLY A 461 -1.57 8.01 20.91
N ALA A 462 -0.76 6.95 20.99
CA ALA A 462 -0.36 6.33 22.25
C ALA A 462 0.44 7.31 23.13
N TYR A 463 1.41 8.01 22.55
CA TYR A 463 2.15 9.06 23.24
C TYR A 463 1.24 10.22 23.68
N HIS A 464 0.33 10.67 22.80
CA HIS A 464 -0.65 11.69 23.15
C HIS A 464 -1.48 11.29 24.38
N ARG A 465 -1.97 10.04 24.44
CA ARG A 465 -2.72 9.52 25.59
C ARG A 465 -1.90 9.49 26.87
N GLU A 466 -0.63 9.11 26.79
CA GLU A 466 0.27 9.07 27.95
C GLU A 466 0.56 10.48 28.49
N VAL A 467 0.90 11.41 27.60
CA VAL A 467 1.16 12.81 27.95
C VAL A 467 -0.10 13.49 28.50
N ALA A 468 -1.26 13.24 27.88
CA ALA A 468 -2.54 13.76 28.36
C ALA A 468 -2.86 13.26 29.76
N ARG A 469 -2.69 11.95 30.04
CA ARG A 469 -2.88 11.38 31.39
C ARG A 469 -1.98 12.00 32.45
N GLN A 470 -0.72 12.29 32.11
CA GLN A 470 0.24 12.87 33.06
C GLN A 470 0.06 14.38 33.28
N LEU A 471 -0.40 15.12 32.26
CA LEU A 471 -0.49 16.59 32.28
C LEU A 471 -1.87 17.13 32.64
N ASP A 472 -2.96 16.39 32.40
CA ASP A 472 -4.30 16.76 32.88
C ASP A 472 -4.34 16.81 34.43
N ALA A 473 -3.45 16.08 35.11
CA ALA A 473 -3.24 16.18 36.55
C ALA A 473 -2.59 17.50 37.01
N LYS A 474 -2.04 18.32 36.10
CA LYS A 474 -1.25 19.53 36.39
C LYS A 474 -1.80 20.83 35.79
N GLY A 475 -2.86 20.78 34.98
CA GLY A 475 -3.60 21.98 34.51
C GLY A 475 -2.81 22.92 33.58
N ALA A 476 -1.78 22.46 32.88
CA ALA A 476 -1.00 23.26 31.93
C ALA A 476 -1.54 23.12 30.49
N HIS A 477 -1.54 24.20 29.71
CA HIS A 477 -1.78 24.13 28.26
C HIS A 477 -0.61 23.45 27.55
N TYR A 478 -0.88 22.39 26.79
CA TYR A 478 0.11 21.69 25.97
C TYR A 478 -0.43 21.49 24.54
N THR A 479 0.48 21.38 23.57
CA THR A 479 0.13 21.04 22.18
C THR A 479 0.92 19.81 21.80
N THR A 480 0.21 18.72 21.50
CA THR A 480 0.84 17.49 21.00
C THR A 480 0.84 17.48 19.48
N PRO A 481 1.74 16.73 18.82
CA PRO A 481 1.69 16.52 17.37
C PRO A 481 0.32 16.03 16.90
N MET A 482 -0.35 15.15 17.66
CA MET A 482 -1.69 14.67 17.33
C MET A 482 -2.74 15.79 17.28
N MET A 483 -2.73 16.71 18.26
CA MET A 483 -3.65 17.86 18.25
C MET A 483 -3.42 18.77 17.04
N GLN A 484 -2.17 18.92 16.60
CA GLN A 484 -1.84 19.68 15.39
C GLN A 484 -2.32 18.97 14.13
N LEU A 485 -2.16 17.64 14.05
CA LEU A 485 -2.66 16.81 12.94
C LEU A 485 -4.18 16.85 12.82
N GLN A 486 -4.90 16.87 13.94
CA GLN A 486 -6.36 16.96 14.00
C GLN A 486 -6.89 18.37 13.72
N ASN A 487 -6.05 19.40 13.77
CA ASN A 487 -6.47 20.78 13.56
C ASN A 487 -6.54 21.11 12.05
N PRO A 488 -7.73 21.30 11.46
CA PRO A 488 -7.88 21.50 10.02
C PRO A 488 -7.34 22.85 9.52
N LYS A 489 -7.05 23.81 10.43
CA LYS A 489 -6.39 25.07 10.06
C LYS A 489 -4.88 24.92 9.95
N GLN A 490 -4.29 24.00 10.72
CA GLN A 490 -2.84 23.79 10.75
C GLN A 490 -2.41 22.66 9.85
N THR A 491 -3.24 21.63 9.66
CA THR A 491 -2.92 20.44 8.88
C THR A 491 -3.93 20.21 7.78
N LYS A 492 -3.43 20.02 6.55
CA LYS A 492 -4.21 19.62 5.38
C LYS A 492 -3.70 18.27 4.89
N VAL A 493 -4.50 17.23 5.11
CA VAL A 493 -4.22 15.90 4.57
C VAL A 493 -4.80 15.79 3.16
N LEU A 494 -3.96 15.45 2.19
CA LEU A 494 -4.32 15.25 0.79
C LEU A 494 -4.24 13.76 0.47
N LEU A 495 -5.37 13.16 0.07
CA LEU A 495 -5.43 11.74 -0.32
C LEU A 495 -5.15 11.57 -1.80
N ALA A 496 -3.98 11.03 -2.14
CA ALA A 496 -3.62 10.68 -3.50
C ALA A 496 -4.20 9.31 -3.88
N THR A 497 -4.85 9.25 -5.05
CA THR A 497 -5.41 8.04 -5.63
C THR A 497 -5.28 8.05 -7.16
N LEU A 498 -5.78 7.01 -7.82
CA LEU A 498 -5.90 6.89 -9.27
C LEU A 498 -7.39 6.77 -9.64
N ALA A 499 -7.76 7.10 -10.88
CA ALA A 499 -9.12 6.94 -11.38
C ALA A 499 -9.47 5.47 -11.71
N GLU A 500 -9.27 4.59 -10.73
CA GLU A 500 -9.51 3.16 -10.83
C GLU A 500 -10.23 2.67 -9.55
N THR A 501 -11.08 1.65 -9.70
CA THR A 501 -11.94 1.17 -8.62
C THR A 501 -11.17 0.79 -7.34
N THR A 502 -10.12 -0.04 -7.44
CA THR A 502 -9.36 -0.46 -6.26
C THR A 502 -8.62 0.70 -5.58
N PRO A 503 -7.83 1.55 -6.28
CA PRO A 503 -7.25 2.74 -5.67
C PRO A 503 -8.26 3.67 -4.99
N VAL A 504 -9.46 3.88 -5.56
CA VAL A 504 -10.51 4.70 -4.94
C VAL A 504 -11.04 4.05 -3.66
N LEU A 505 -11.34 2.74 -3.67
CA LEU A 505 -11.77 2.01 -2.48
C LEU A 505 -10.70 2.02 -1.37
N GLU A 506 -9.44 1.82 -1.73
CA GLU A 506 -8.33 1.86 -0.77
C GLU A 506 -8.16 3.26 -0.16
N ALA A 507 -8.30 4.32 -0.96
CA ALA A 507 -8.27 5.69 -0.47
C ALA A 507 -9.48 6.00 0.43
N ALA A 508 -10.65 5.44 0.13
CA ALA A 508 -11.85 5.58 0.97
C ALA A 508 -11.69 4.85 2.32
N GLY A 509 -11.08 3.67 2.32
CA GLY A 509 -10.70 2.94 3.54
C GLY A 509 -9.74 3.75 4.40
N LEU A 510 -8.67 4.28 3.80
CA LEU A 510 -7.73 5.16 4.49
C LEU A 510 -8.40 6.42 5.07
N GLN A 511 -9.32 7.03 4.32
CA GLN A 511 -10.11 8.16 4.81
C GLN A 511 -10.93 7.78 6.05
N ALA A 512 -11.55 6.59 6.06
CA ALA A 512 -12.28 6.10 7.23
C ALA A 512 -11.34 5.90 8.42
N ASP A 513 -10.16 5.34 8.20
CA ASP A 513 -9.14 5.13 9.24
C ASP A 513 -8.68 6.47 9.85
N LEU A 514 -8.38 7.47 9.02
CA LEU A 514 -8.02 8.82 9.45
C LEU A 514 -9.14 9.48 10.26
N ARG A 515 -10.39 9.34 9.82
CA ARG A 515 -11.56 9.85 10.56
C ARG A 515 -11.71 9.22 11.93
N ARG A 516 -11.42 7.92 12.09
CA ARG A 516 -11.39 7.28 13.41
C ARG A 516 -10.32 7.88 14.33
N ALA A 517 -9.21 8.34 13.75
CA ALA A 517 -8.17 9.08 14.48
C ALA A 517 -8.49 10.58 14.67
N GLY A 518 -9.67 11.05 14.26
CA GLY A 518 -10.08 12.46 14.36
C GLY A 518 -9.43 13.37 13.32
N ILE A 519 -8.83 12.82 12.27
CA ILE A 519 -8.18 13.57 11.19
C ILE A 519 -9.11 13.52 9.96
N GLU A 520 -9.65 14.67 9.57
CA GLU A 520 -10.47 14.78 8.36
C GLU A 520 -9.59 15.11 7.15
N PRO A 521 -9.55 14.26 6.10
CA PRO A 521 -8.88 14.61 4.86
C PRO A 521 -9.42 15.91 4.26
N TRP A 522 -8.52 16.81 3.89
CA TRP A 522 -8.89 18.13 3.39
C TRP A 522 -9.29 18.10 1.90
N ALA A 523 -8.63 17.26 1.11
CA ALA A 523 -8.93 17.03 -0.31
C ALA A 523 -8.43 15.67 -0.81
N TRP A 524 -8.92 15.26 -1.98
CA TRP A 524 -8.41 14.13 -2.76
C TRP A 524 -7.67 14.61 -4.02
N ILE A 525 -6.66 13.87 -4.47
CA ILE A 525 -5.97 14.13 -5.73
C ILE A 525 -6.02 12.86 -6.56
N ILE A 526 -6.70 12.94 -7.71
CA ILE A 526 -6.78 11.85 -8.68
C ILE A 526 -5.62 12.02 -9.66
N ASN A 527 -4.59 11.19 -9.50
CA ASN A 527 -3.37 11.27 -10.28
C ASN A 527 -3.44 10.40 -11.56
N ASN A 528 -2.57 10.71 -12.51
CA ASN A 528 -2.38 9.97 -13.77
C ASN A 528 -3.68 9.74 -14.55
N SER A 529 -4.60 10.72 -14.56
CA SER A 529 -5.85 10.58 -15.31
C SER A 529 -5.58 10.59 -16.81
N VAL A 530 -5.93 9.49 -17.47
CA VAL A 530 -5.95 9.38 -18.92
C VAL A 530 -7.04 10.29 -19.50
N ALA A 531 -8.16 10.44 -18.79
CA ALA A 531 -9.24 11.30 -19.23
C ALA A 531 -8.87 12.78 -19.27
N ALA A 532 -8.14 13.27 -18.25
CA ALA A 532 -7.61 14.63 -18.25
C ALA A 532 -6.50 14.85 -19.30
N ALA A 533 -5.81 13.78 -19.74
CA ALA A 533 -4.77 13.84 -20.76
C ALA A 533 -5.29 13.93 -22.21
N ARG A 534 -6.61 13.72 -22.42
CA ARG A 534 -7.31 13.84 -23.72
C ARG A 534 -6.62 13.08 -24.87
N PRO A 535 -6.43 11.74 -24.76
CA PRO A 535 -5.74 10.94 -25.77
C PRO A 535 -6.57 10.78 -27.05
N HIS A 536 -5.89 10.49 -28.16
CA HIS A 536 -6.53 10.12 -29.43
C HIS A 536 -6.58 8.61 -29.68
N SER A 537 -5.66 7.84 -29.06
CA SER A 537 -5.61 6.38 -29.21
C SER A 537 -6.96 5.75 -28.81
N PRO A 538 -7.56 4.88 -29.65
CA PRO A 538 -8.85 4.24 -29.36
C PRO A 538 -8.87 3.53 -28.01
N LEU A 539 -7.80 2.81 -27.67
CA LEU A 539 -7.68 2.13 -26.38
C LEU A 539 -7.67 3.13 -25.22
N LEU A 540 -6.85 4.18 -25.31
CA LEU A 540 -6.74 5.18 -24.25
C LEU A 540 -8.02 6.02 -24.12
N ARG A 541 -8.73 6.30 -25.21
CA ARG A 541 -10.06 6.94 -25.17
C ARG A 541 -11.08 6.08 -24.43
N GLN A 542 -11.10 4.78 -24.68
CA GLN A 542 -12.00 3.88 -23.95
C GLN A 542 -11.63 3.81 -22.46
N ARG A 543 -10.34 3.77 -22.13
CA ARG A 543 -9.85 3.83 -20.74
C ARG A 543 -10.26 5.14 -20.06
N ALA A 544 -10.10 6.28 -20.74
CA ALA A 544 -10.52 7.57 -20.25
C ALA A 544 -12.03 7.62 -19.92
N ARG A 545 -12.89 7.01 -20.74
CA ARG A 545 -14.34 6.88 -20.44
C ARG A 545 -14.59 6.06 -19.17
N ASN A 546 -13.80 5.01 -18.95
CA ASN A 546 -13.94 4.19 -17.75
C ASN A 546 -13.52 4.93 -16.47
N GLU A 547 -12.60 5.90 -16.57
CA GLU A 547 -12.18 6.74 -15.44
C GLU A 547 -13.30 7.66 -14.94
N THR A 548 -14.18 8.14 -15.84
CA THR A 548 -15.24 9.12 -15.51
C THR A 548 -16.09 8.65 -14.34
N ARG A 549 -16.47 7.37 -14.29
CA ARG A 549 -17.27 6.81 -13.19
C ARG A 549 -16.58 6.94 -11.83
N GLU A 550 -15.28 6.65 -11.77
CA GLU A 550 -14.51 6.68 -10.53
C GLU A 550 -14.20 8.13 -10.12
N ILE A 551 -13.96 9.01 -11.10
CA ILE A 551 -13.82 10.45 -10.88
C ILE A 551 -15.11 11.03 -10.28
N ASP A 552 -16.26 10.71 -10.86
CA ASP A 552 -17.57 11.13 -10.38
C ASP A 552 -17.85 10.60 -8.96
N ALA A 553 -17.46 9.35 -8.67
CA ALA A 553 -17.58 8.79 -7.32
C ALA A 553 -16.76 9.58 -6.29
N VAL A 554 -15.52 9.96 -6.63
CA VAL A 554 -14.70 10.82 -5.76
C VAL A 554 -15.35 12.18 -5.54
N ALA A 555 -15.79 12.84 -6.61
CA ALA A 555 -16.39 14.17 -6.57
C ALA A 555 -17.73 14.22 -5.82
N ALA A 556 -18.59 13.21 -6.01
CA ALA A 556 -19.93 13.19 -5.45
C ALA A 556 -20.00 12.58 -4.04
N THR A 557 -19.14 11.58 -3.74
CA THR A 557 -19.29 10.74 -2.54
C THR A 557 -18.15 10.89 -1.55
N HIS A 558 -16.91 10.95 -2.02
CA HIS A 558 -15.75 10.80 -1.13
C HIS A 558 -15.13 12.10 -0.67
N ALA A 559 -15.07 13.13 -1.53
CA ALA A 559 -14.27 14.32 -1.27
C ALA A 559 -15.05 15.62 -1.57
N ARG A 560 -15.01 16.57 -0.63
CA ARG A 560 -15.56 17.93 -0.83
C ARG A 560 -14.68 18.78 -1.75
N ARG A 561 -13.38 18.52 -1.74
CA ARG A 561 -12.38 19.13 -2.59
C ARG A 561 -11.63 18.00 -3.26
N TYR A 562 -11.45 18.11 -4.56
CA TYR A 562 -10.61 17.20 -5.30
C TYR A 562 -9.80 17.98 -6.32
N ALA A 563 -8.78 17.35 -6.90
CA ALA A 563 -8.07 17.84 -8.07
C ALA A 563 -7.76 16.65 -8.98
N ILE A 564 -7.68 16.92 -10.28
CA ILE A 564 -7.29 15.90 -11.27
C ILE A 564 -5.99 16.31 -11.92
N VAL A 565 -5.06 15.36 -11.97
CA VAL A 565 -3.75 15.51 -12.58
C VAL A 565 -3.67 14.62 -13.81
N PRO A 566 -3.35 15.16 -15.00
CA PRO A 566 -3.29 14.39 -16.23
C PRO A 566 -2.10 13.42 -16.25
N LEU A 567 -2.27 12.31 -16.97
CA LEU A 567 -1.13 11.46 -17.34
C LEU A 567 -0.23 12.21 -18.33
N LEU A 568 0.97 12.57 -17.89
CA LEU A 568 1.96 13.27 -18.73
C LEU A 568 2.70 12.30 -19.66
N LYS A 569 3.12 12.83 -20.82
CA LYS A 569 3.94 12.11 -21.81
C LYS A 569 5.33 11.82 -21.25
N GLU A 570 5.96 12.84 -20.68
CA GLU A 570 7.24 12.74 -20.01
C GLU A 570 7.03 12.50 -18.52
N GLU A 571 7.98 11.81 -17.86
CA GLU A 571 7.92 11.69 -16.41
C GLU A 571 8.06 13.08 -15.77
N PRO A 572 7.26 13.40 -14.73
CA PRO A 572 7.26 14.70 -14.05
C PRO A 572 8.51 14.89 -13.18
N VAL A 573 9.65 14.95 -13.85
CA VAL A 573 10.97 15.13 -13.27
C VAL A 573 11.48 16.52 -13.63
N GLY A 574 11.95 17.26 -12.63
CA GLY A 574 12.37 18.65 -12.79
C GLY A 574 11.24 19.64 -12.53
N VAL A 575 11.61 20.84 -12.11
CA VAL A 575 10.69 21.94 -11.75
C VAL A 575 9.66 22.22 -12.84
N THR A 576 10.09 22.34 -14.10
CA THR A 576 9.20 22.66 -15.22
C THR A 576 8.09 21.63 -15.41
N ARG A 577 8.42 20.33 -15.30
CA ARG A 577 7.45 19.25 -15.48
C ARG A 577 6.55 19.07 -14.25
N LEU A 578 7.06 19.37 -13.05
CA LEU A 578 6.24 19.43 -11.84
C LEU A 578 5.22 20.58 -11.89
N LEU A 579 5.54 21.69 -12.55
CA LEU A 579 4.60 22.78 -12.82
C LEU A 579 3.57 22.41 -13.90
N GLU A 580 3.98 21.69 -14.95
CA GLU A 580 3.05 21.12 -15.94
C GLU A 580 2.04 20.19 -15.27
N LEU A 581 2.50 19.35 -14.35
CA LEU A 581 1.66 18.48 -13.54
C LEU A 581 0.64 19.27 -12.70
N ALA A 582 1.00 20.48 -12.26
CA ALA A 582 0.10 21.35 -11.50
C ALA A 582 -0.99 22.01 -12.36
N GLY A 583 -0.87 21.98 -13.70
CA GLY A 583 -1.81 22.58 -14.64
C GLY A 583 -1.26 23.80 -15.40
N HIS A 584 0.03 24.12 -15.27
CA HIS A 584 0.64 25.21 -16.04
C HIS A 584 0.99 24.75 -17.46
N ALA A 585 0.65 25.55 -18.47
CA ALA A 585 1.13 25.31 -19.82
C ALA A 585 2.64 25.58 -19.89
N ILE A 586 3.40 24.65 -20.46
CA ILE A 586 4.82 24.91 -20.76
C ILE A 586 4.87 25.84 -21.97
N GLU A 587 5.38 27.05 -21.78
CA GLU A 587 5.80 27.89 -22.89
C GLU A 587 6.93 27.16 -23.63
N ALA A 588 6.71 26.82 -24.90
CA ALA A 588 7.75 26.23 -25.74
C ALA A 588 8.90 27.25 -25.86
N ALA A 589 10.04 26.91 -25.27
CA ALA A 589 11.27 27.69 -25.37
C ALA A 589 11.85 27.68 -26.78
#